data_AF-A0A432UH39-F1
#
_entry.id   AF-A0A432UH39-F1
#
_cell.length_a   1.000
_cell.length_b   1.000
_cell.length_c   1.000
_cell.angle_alpha   90.00
_cell.angle_beta   90.00
_cell.angle_gamma   90.00
#
_symmetry.space_group_name_H-M   'P 1'
#
loop_
_entity.id
_entity.type
_entity.pdbx_description
1 polymer ?
#
loop_
_entity_poly.entity_id
_entity_poly.type
_entity_poly.pdbx_seq_one_letter_code
_entity_poly.pdbx_strand_id
1 'polypeptide(L)'
;MTPGFLLELLAILTTAWFLGYGAQRLGLPVMLGELTAGLLLGPTFLGLIHPSEALGILAELGIFFAMFYRGGRKVFGGRGRNQAFWLYLGRGPGARPSKGSALHPFREIPQPPKHRP
;
A
#
# COMPACT_ATOMS: atom_id res chain seq x y z
N MET A 1 30.97 -11.61 19.59
CA MET A 1 30.62 -10.71 18.48
C MET A 1 31.91 -10.15 17.94
N THR A 2 32.28 -10.46 16.69
CA THR A 2 33.48 -9.91 16.07
C THR A 2 33.26 -8.42 15.76
N PRO A 3 34.24 -7.53 16.00
CA PRO A 3 34.11 -6.11 15.66
C PRO A 3 33.77 -5.87 14.18
N GLY A 4 34.15 -6.80 13.29
CA GLY A 4 33.83 -6.76 11.87
C GLY A 4 32.32 -6.75 11.58
N PHE A 5 31.51 -7.49 12.36
CA PHE A 5 30.07 -7.55 12.14
C PHE A 5 29.37 -6.21 12.37
N LEU A 6 29.76 -5.45 13.40
CA LEU A 6 29.18 -4.11 13.62
C LEU A 6 29.56 -3.15 12.50
N LEU A 7 30.78 -3.26 11.95
CA LEU A 7 31.22 -2.44 10.83
C LEU A 7 30.45 -2.79 9.55
N GLU A 8 30.24 -4.08 9.26
CA GLU A 8 29.40 -4.53 8.15
C GLU A 8 27.98 -3.97 8.28
N LEU A 9 27.36 -4.13 9.46
CA LEU A 9 26.01 -3.65 9.70
C LEU A 9 25.91 -2.12 9.57
N LEU A 10 26.87 -1.39 10.13
CA LEU A 10 26.96 0.06 10.02
C LEU A 10 27.10 0.50 8.55
N ALA A 11 27.94 -0.19 7.77
CA ALA A 11 28.13 0.07 6.36
C ALA A 11 26.83 -0.16 5.57
N ILE A 12 26.10 -1.25 5.83
CA ILE A 12 24.79 -1.52 5.21
C ILE A 12 23.80 -0.41 5.54
N LEU A 13 23.64 -0.10 6.82
CA LEU A 13 22.65 0.89 7.29
C LEU A 13 22.93 2.28 6.72
N THR A 14 24.18 2.74 6.81
CA THR A 14 24.57 4.08 6.34
C THR A 14 24.44 4.20 4.82
N THR A 15 24.89 3.19 4.07
CA THR A 15 24.85 3.20 2.61
C THR A 15 23.42 3.05 2.09
N ALA A 16 22.61 2.16 2.67
CA ALA A 16 21.20 2.01 2.33
C ALA A 16 20.41 3.29 2.61
N TRP A 17 20.67 3.95 3.75
CA TRP A 17 20.04 5.24 4.06
C TRP A 17 20.44 6.33 3.07
N PHE A 18 21.73 6.43 2.73
CA PHE A 18 22.23 7.43 1.80
C PHE A 18 21.69 7.24 0.37
N LEU A 19 21.73 6.00 -0.14
CA LEU A 19 21.20 5.69 -1.47
C LEU A 19 19.68 5.74 -1.52
N GLY A 20 18.99 5.31 -0.46
CA GLY A 20 17.54 5.44 -0.34
C GLY A 20 17.10 6.91 -0.37
N TYR A 21 17.83 7.77 0.34
CA TYR A 21 17.62 9.21 0.29
C TYR A 21 17.92 9.80 -1.09
N GLY A 22 19.00 9.38 -1.74
CA GLY A 22 19.33 9.74 -3.12
C GLY A 22 18.24 9.33 -4.11
N ALA A 23 17.73 8.10 -4.01
CA ALA A 23 16.64 7.59 -4.83
C ALA A 23 15.36 8.44 -4.65
N GLN A 24 15.04 8.82 -3.41
CA GLN A 24 13.91 9.70 -3.12
C GLN A 24 14.06 11.07 -3.79
N ARG A 25 15.27 11.65 -3.82
CA ARG A 25 15.55 12.92 -4.50
C ARG A 25 15.39 12.83 -6.02
N LEU A 26 15.63 11.66 -6.60
CA LEU A 26 15.46 11.39 -8.03
C LEU A 26 13.99 11.03 -8.41
N GLY A 27 13.07 10.99 -7.44
CA GLY A 27 11.67 10.60 -7.67
C GLY A 27 11.47 9.08 -7.77
N LEU A 28 12.48 8.29 -7.41
CA LEU A 28 12.42 6.82 -7.41
C LEU A 28 11.88 6.28 -6.08
N PRO A 29 11.27 5.08 -6.07
CA PRO A 29 10.94 4.38 -4.83
C PRO A 29 12.18 4.16 -3.96
N VAL A 30 12.09 4.50 -2.67
CA VAL A 30 13.19 4.38 -1.69
C VAL A 30 13.82 2.98 -1.69
N MET A 31 12.98 1.94 -1.79
CA MET A 31 13.46 0.55 -1.83
C MET A 31 14.48 0.29 -2.96
N LEU A 32 14.41 0.99 -4.09
CA LEU A 32 15.39 0.82 -5.16
C LEU A 32 16.78 1.28 -4.71
N GLY A 33 16.87 2.38 -3.96
CA GLY A 33 18.13 2.86 -3.38
C GLY A 33 18.71 1.88 -2.35
N GLU A 34 17.85 1.34 -1.48
CA GLU A 34 18.25 0.35 -0.47
C GLU A 34 18.73 -0.97 -1.11
N LEU A 35 18.02 -1.47 -2.13
CA LEU A 35 18.42 -2.66 -2.89
C LEU A 35 19.75 -2.45 -3.62
N THR A 36 19.93 -1.27 -4.23
CA THR A 36 21.17 -0.93 -4.93
C THR A 36 22.35 -0.87 -3.96
N ALA A 37 22.16 -0.33 -2.74
CA ALA A 37 23.18 -0.34 -1.70
C ALA A 37 23.60 -1.78 -1.33
N GLY A 38 22.63 -2.69 -1.16
CA GLY A 38 22.90 -4.10 -0.90
C GLY A 38 23.63 -4.80 -2.05
N LEU A 39 23.27 -4.49 -3.30
CA LEU A 39 23.96 -5.04 -4.48
C LEU A 39 25.40 -4.54 -4.59
N LEU A 40 25.63 -3.24 -4.32
CA LEU A 40 26.95 -2.63 -4.37
C LEU A 40 27.88 -3.17 -3.28
N LEU A 41 27.41 -3.21 -2.04
CA LEU A 41 28.22 -3.68 -0.89
C LEU A 41 28.34 -5.20 -0.82
N GLY A 42 27.39 -5.91 -1.42
CA GLY A 42 27.35 -7.37 -1.43
C GLY A 42 28.48 -8.02 -2.23
N PRO A 43 28.53 -9.36 -2.23
CA PRO A 43 29.60 -10.14 -2.86
C PRO A 43 29.67 -9.96 -4.38
N THR A 44 28.58 -9.50 -5.01
CA THR A 44 28.44 -9.38 -6.46
C THR A 44 29.19 -8.21 -7.07
N PHE A 45 29.44 -7.14 -6.29
CA PHE A 45 30.16 -5.94 -6.77
C PHE A 45 31.44 -5.68 -5.98
N LEU A 46 31.35 -5.16 -4.75
CA LEU A 46 32.54 -4.80 -3.97
C LEU A 46 33.10 -5.94 -3.13
N GLY A 47 32.31 -6.97 -2.82
CA GLY A 47 32.82 -8.08 -2.00
C GLY A 47 33.05 -7.73 -0.52
N LEU A 48 32.59 -6.57 -0.06
CA LEU A 48 32.86 -6.08 1.29
C LEU A 48 32.05 -6.79 2.36
N ILE A 49 30.85 -7.27 2.00
CA ILE A 49 29.90 -7.85 2.94
C ILE A 49 29.53 -9.24 2.48
N HIS A 50 29.72 -10.21 3.37
CA HIS A 50 29.37 -11.60 3.13
C HIS A 50 28.07 -11.98 3.85
N PRO A 51 27.20 -12.77 3.22
CA PRO A 51 26.01 -13.27 3.87
C PRO A 51 26.41 -14.15 5.06
N SER A 52 26.05 -13.71 6.26
CA SER A 52 26.23 -14.44 7.52
C SER A 52 24.87 -14.81 8.11
N GLU A 53 24.84 -15.85 8.95
CA GLU A 53 23.61 -16.28 9.64
C GLU A 53 22.98 -15.12 10.43
N ALA A 54 23.79 -14.32 11.11
CA ALA A 54 23.32 -13.15 11.86
C ALA A 54 22.68 -12.07 10.96
N LEU A 55 23.27 -11.77 9.79
CA LEU A 55 22.66 -10.85 8.81
C LEU A 55 21.35 -11.43 8.24
N GLY A 56 21.30 -12.74 8.01
CA GLY A 56 20.09 -13.44 7.56
C GLY A 56 18.94 -13.30 8.56
N ILE A 57 19.18 -13.60 9.83
CA ILE A 57 18.20 -13.44 10.91
C ILE A 57 17.74 -11.98 11.01
N LEU A 58 18.69 -11.03 10.94
CA LEU A 58 18.35 -9.61 11.02
C LEU A 58 17.50 -9.13 9.83
N ALA A 59 17.77 -9.63 8.62
CA ALA A 59 16.98 -9.34 7.43
C ALA A 59 15.56 -9.91 7.54
N GLU A 60 15.43 -11.14 8.01
CA GLU A 60 14.13 -11.78 8.23
C GLU A 60 13.31 -11.02 9.29
N LEU A 61 13.94 -10.63 10.40
CA LEU A 61 13.33 -9.76 11.41
C LEU A 61 12.93 -8.40 10.83
N GLY A 62 13.77 -7.79 10.00
CA GLY A 62 13.47 -6.52 9.33
C GLY A 62 12.23 -6.60 8.43
N ILE A 63 12.14 -7.65 7.61
CA ILE A 63 10.97 -7.90 6.75
C ILE A 63 9.73 -8.20 7.60
N PHE A 64 9.87 -9.02 8.65
CA PHE A 64 8.80 -9.33 9.58
C PHE A 64 8.22 -8.06 10.20
N PHE A 65 9.07 -7.17 10.75
CA PHE A 65 8.63 -5.90 11.32
C PHE A 65 8.04 -4.95 10.27
N ALA A 66 8.61 -4.90 9.06
CA ALA A 66 8.09 -4.08 7.96
C ALA A 66 6.69 -4.54 7.51
N MET A 67 6.48 -5.85 7.40
CA MET A 67 5.20 -6.44 7.06
C MET A 67 4.18 -6.22 8.19
N PHE A 68 4.58 -6.41 9.44
CA PHE A 68 3.74 -6.17 10.61
C PHE A 68 3.26 -4.72 10.66
N TYR A 69 4.15 -3.75 10.46
CA TYR A 69 3.81 -2.32 10.45
C TYR A 69 2.79 -1.95 9.37
N ARG A 70 2.98 -2.45 8.13
CA ARG A 70 2.07 -2.19 7.01
C ARG A 70 0.75 -2.95 7.14
N GLY A 71 0.82 -4.21 7.58
CA GLY A 71 -0.29 -5.12 7.74
C GLY A 71 -1.22 -4.70 8.86
N GLY A 72 -0.69 -4.36 10.04
CA GLY A 72 -1.48 -3.89 11.18
C GLY A 72 -2.36 -2.69 10.84
N ARG A 73 -1.84 -1.73 10.04
CA ARG A 73 -2.62 -0.57 9.56
C ARG A 73 -3.83 -0.96 8.71
N LYS A 74 -3.73 -2.01 7.90
CA LYS A 74 -4.81 -2.44 7.00
C LYS A 74 -5.74 -3.49 7.60
N VAL A 75 -5.25 -4.30 8.55
CA VAL A 75 -5.99 -5.39 9.20
C VAL A 75 -6.97 -4.86 10.25
N PHE A 76 -6.56 -3.90 11.08
CA PHE A 76 -7.45 -3.36 12.13
C PHE A 76 -8.47 -2.34 11.62
N GLY A 77 -8.31 -1.86 10.40
CA GLY A 77 -9.30 -1.02 9.73
C GLY A 77 -10.41 -1.88 9.16
N GLY A 78 -11.43 -2.21 9.96
CA GLY A 78 -12.65 -2.89 9.53
C GLY A 78 -13.25 -2.23 8.27
N ARG A 79 -12.95 -2.81 7.11
CA ARG A 79 -13.33 -2.25 5.81
C ARG A 79 -14.66 -2.82 5.35
N GLY A 80 -15.72 -2.49 6.08
CA GLY A 80 -17.09 -2.61 5.59
C GLY A 80 -17.38 -1.45 4.62
N ARG A 81 -17.13 -1.64 3.32
CA ARG A 81 -17.45 -0.62 2.31
C ARG A 81 -18.11 -1.23 1.08
N ASN A 82 -19.36 -1.62 1.29
CA ASN A 82 -20.26 -2.01 0.22
C ASN A 82 -20.82 -0.73 -0.39
N GLN A 83 -20.46 -0.40 -1.63
CA GLN A 83 -20.99 0.79 -2.32
C GLN A 83 -22.51 0.64 -2.58
N ALA A 84 -22.99 -0.60 -2.74
CA ALA A 84 -24.41 -0.93 -2.82
C ALA A 84 -25.18 -0.68 -1.52
N PHE A 85 -24.53 -0.74 -0.35
CA PHE A 85 -25.17 -0.44 0.94
C PHE A 85 -25.59 1.04 1.04
N TRP A 86 -24.81 1.94 0.45
CA TRP A 86 -25.14 3.37 0.37
C TRP A 86 -26.32 3.67 -0.56
N LEU A 87 -26.47 2.86 -1.61
CA LEU A 87 -27.63 2.91 -2.51
C LEU A 87 -28.88 2.34 -1.82
N TYR A 88 -28.74 1.26 -1.04
CA TYR A 88 -29.86 0.65 -0.31
C TYR A 88 -30.38 1.52 0.85
N LEU A 89 -29.50 2.31 1.49
CA LEU A 89 -29.87 3.26 2.53
C LEU A 89 -30.38 4.62 2.02
N GLY A 90 -30.54 4.79 0.70
CA GLY A 90 -31.16 5.98 0.11
C GLY A 90 -30.43 7.30 0.40
N ARG A 91 -29.17 7.26 0.83
CA ARG A 91 -28.43 8.44 1.29
C ARG A 91 -27.01 8.42 0.73
N GLY A 92 -26.90 8.69 -0.57
CA GLY A 92 -25.62 8.89 -1.23
C GLY A 92 -24.90 10.13 -0.69
N PRO A 93 -23.61 10.04 -0.31
CA PRO A 93 -22.83 11.19 0.09
C PRO A 93 -22.45 12.00 -1.16
N GLY A 94 -23.20 13.08 -1.43
CA GLY A 94 -22.77 14.10 -2.40
C GLY A 94 -23.77 14.52 -3.46
N ALA A 95 -25.00 14.00 -3.48
CA ALA A 95 -26.03 14.56 -4.35
C ALA A 95 -26.52 15.90 -3.79
N ARG A 96 -25.89 17.02 -4.20
CA ARG A 96 -26.56 18.33 -4.12
C ARG A 96 -27.75 18.26 -5.07
N PRO A 97 -28.99 18.34 -4.60
CA PRO A 97 -30.12 18.42 -5.49
C PRO A 97 -30.08 19.81 -6.12
N SER A 98 -29.86 19.85 -7.44
CA SER A 98 -30.10 21.04 -8.25
C SER A 98 -31.60 21.33 -8.18
N LYS A 99 -31.99 22.33 -7.37
CA LYS A 99 -33.34 22.87 -7.35
C LYS A 99 -33.64 23.38 -8.77
N GLY A 100 -34.53 22.70 -9.50
CA GLY A 100 -35.18 23.35 -10.64
C GLY A 100 -35.69 22.50 -11.80
N SER A 101 -35.42 21.19 -11.88
CA SER A 101 -35.79 20.46 -13.11
C SER A 101 -36.11 18.99 -12.88
N ALA A 102 -37.34 18.71 -12.46
CA ALA A 102 -38.10 17.51 -12.86
C ALA A 102 -39.50 17.54 -12.22
N LEU A 103 -40.29 18.55 -12.57
CA LEU A 103 -41.75 18.44 -12.52
C LEU A 103 -42.17 17.54 -13.72
N HIS A 104 -42.75 16.38 -13.39
CA HIS A 104 -43.52 15.41 -14.19
C HIS A 104 -43.56 15.55 -15.73
N PRO A 105 -43.28 14.45 -16.47
CA PRO A 105 -44.37 13.80 -17.21
C PRO A 105 -44.12 12.29 -17.42
N PHE A 106 -44.64 11.44 -16.52
CA PHE A 106 -44.87 10.03 -16.86
C PHE A 106 -46.19 9.60 -16.23
N ARG A 107 -47.26 10.27 -16.67
CA ARG A 107 -48.60 9.68 -16.71
C ARG A 107 -48.57 8.62 -17.82
N GLU A 108 -49.28 7.51 -17.55
CA GLU A 108 -49.59 6.39 -18.44
C GLU A 108 -48.67 5.16 -18.37
N ILE A 109 -48.94 4.33 -17.35
CA ILE A 109 -48.74 2.89 -17.43
C ILE A 109 -49.96 2.32 -18.19
N PRO A 110 -49.80 1.63 -19.33
CA PRO A 110 -50.92 0.96 -20.00
C PRO A 110 -51.53 -0.10 -19.07
N GLN A 111 -52.83 0.01 -18.79
CA GLN A 111 -53.53 -0.96 -17.95
C GLN A 111 -53.77 -2.26 -18.74
N PRO A 112 -53.51 -3.45 -18.17
CA PRO A 112 -53.74 -4.71 -18.85
C PRO A 112 -55.23 -4.94 -19.13
N PRO A 113 -55.58 -5.64 -20.24
CA PRO A 113 -56.96 -5.84 -20.63
C PRO A 113 -57.73 -6.61 -19.55
N LYS A 114 -58.78 -5.96 -19.03
CA LYS A 114 -59.74 -6.59 -18.11
C LYS A 114 -60.37 -7.79 -18.82
N HIS A 115 -59.99 -8.98 -18.38
CA HIS A 115 -60.71 -10.19 -18.71
C HIS A 115 -62.16 -10.01 -18.26
N ARG A 116 -63.08 -10.24 -19.19
CA ARG A 116 -64.53 -10.24 -18.95
C ARG A 116 -65.09 -11.45 -19.68
N PRO A 117 -66.16 -12.03 -19.13
CA PRO A 117 -66.18 -12.94 -17.98
C PRO A 117 -65.76 -14.37 -18.36
#